data_AF-X0Y3L4-F1
#
_entry.id   AF-X0Y3L4-F1
#
_cell.length_a   1.000
_cell.length_b   1.000
_cell.length_c   1.000
_cell.angle_alpha   90.00
_cell.angle_beta   90.00
_cell.angle_gamma   90.00
#
_symmetry.space_group_name_H-M   'P 1'
#
loop_
_entity.id
_entity.type
_entity.pdbx_description
1 polymer ?
#
loop_
_entity_poly.entity_id
_entity_poly.type
_entity_poly.pdbx_seq_one_letter_code
_entity_poly.pdbx_strand_id
1 'polypeptide(L)'
;FIHSGLWPRYEDYKEYKYKNCAVRSQRFRLVNNTELHDMKNDPGETTNVIDKHPEVAAGMRAAYDKWWQEVLPIISRPVRTKLGTRYQKKTRLSCLEWWPTTTEQVQIDKYLGTHERDIKKIANYFIEDGGPVEIGPYMGSWPVDVTRAGKYKITLRILPKEAKEKVVLRRGDAHIICGRTNASKPIPENVGSVTMEVELEKGPAELECWFSNQLPDNKPIGALYVDVE
;
A
#
# COMPACT_ATOMS: atom_id res chain seq x y z
N PHE A 1 -14.74 13.39 -11.38
CA PHE A 1 -13.31 13.26 -11.71
C PHE A 1 -12.85 11.87 -11.31
N ILE A 2 -11.92 11.28 -12.05
CA ILE A 2 -11.31 9.97 -11.72
C ILE A 2 -9.79 10.18 -11.75
N HIS A 3 -9.09 9.66 -10.75
CA HIS A 3 -7.63 9.70 -10.67
C HIS A 3 -7.11 8.53 -9.84
N SER A 4 -6.03 7.88 -10.28
CA SER A 4 -5.32 6.88 -9.49
C SER A 4 -4.37 7.55 -8.49
N GLY A 5 -4.63 7.38 -7.19
CA GLY A 5 -3.73 7.80 -6.10
C GLY A 5 -2.67 6.75 -5.73
N LEU A 6 -2.15 6.82 -4.50
CA LEU A 6 -1.13 5.91 -3.95
C LEU A 6 0.15 5.83 -4.81
N TRP A 7 0.74 6.99 -5.04
CA TRP A 7 1.98 7.12 -5.82
C TRP A 7 3.18 6.58 -5.03
N PRO A 8 4.25 6.09 -5.71
CA PRO A 8 5.37 5.40 -5.08
C PRO A 8 6.02 6.17 -3.92
N ARG A 9 6.08 7.50 -4.00
CA ARG A 9 6.51 8.36 -2.90
C ARG A 9 5.56 9.54 -2.72
N TYR A 10 5.51 10.07 -1.50
CA TYR A 10 4.65 11.19 -1.11
C TYR A 10 4.82 12.45 -1.99
N GLU A 11 6.00 12.65 -2.59
CA GLU A 11 6.36 13.87 -3.34
C GLU A 11 6.21 13.73 -4.87
N ASP A 12 5.97 12.52 -5.38
CA ASP A 12 5.96 12.26 -6.83
C ASP A 12 4.67 12.75 -7.51
N TYR A 13 3.69 13.24 -6.75
CA TYR A 13 2.35 13.60 -7.23
C TYR A 13 2.34 14.50 -8.47
N LYS A 14 3.37 15.33 -8.65
CA LYS A 14 3.52 16.20 -9.83
C LYS A 14 3.64 15.38 -11.12
N GLU A 15 4.38 14.28 -11.08
CA GLU A 15 4.57 13.38 -12.22
C GLU A 15 3.33 12.54 -12.52
N TYR A 16 2.48 12.35 -11.50
CA TYR A 16 1.27 11.56 -11.60
C TYR A 16 0.03 12.37 -11.91
N LYS A 17 0.07 13.71 -11.83
CA LYS A 17 -1.10 14.60 -12.01
C LYS A 17 -2.00 14.22 -13.19
N TYR A 18 -1.44 13.84 -14.34
CA TYR A 18 -2.22 13.44 -15.51
C TYR A 18 -2.12 11.95 -15.88
N LYS A 19 -1.52 11.12 -15.02
CA LYS A 19 -1.44 9.68 -15.23
C LYS A 19 -2.70 9.01 -14.68
N ASN A 20 -3.26 8.08 -15.45
CA ASN A 20 -4.44 7.29 -15.08
C ASN A 20 -5.59 8.14 -14.51
N CYS A 21 -5.91 9.24 -15.20
CA CYS A 21 -6.96 10.16 -14.80
C CYS A 21 -8.00 10.35 -15.89
N ALA A 22 -9.23 10.69 -15.51
CA ALA A 22 -10.25 11.10 -16.45
C ALA A 22 -11.16 12.21 -15.90
N VAL A 23 -11.51 13.13 -16.79
CA VAL A 23 -12.55 14.15 -16.60
C VAL A 23 -13.74 13.74 -17.45
N ARG A 24 -14.95 13.74 -16.89
CA ARG A 24 -16.16 13.37 -17.63
C ARG A 24 -17.21 14.46 -17.47
N SER A 25 -17.81 14.86 -18.59
CA SER A 25 -19.00 15.70 -18.66
C SER A 25 -20.19 14.86 -19.16
N GLN A 26 -21.32 15.50 -19.45
CA GLN A 26 -22.49 14.82 -20.03
C GLN A 26 -22.22 14.26 -21.43
N ARG A 27 -21.28 14.85 -22.19
CA ARG A 27 -21.00 14.46 -23.58
C ARG A 27 -19.58 13.97 -23.80
N PHE A 28 -18.59 14.50 -23.09
CA PHE A 28 -17.19 14.21 -23.36
C PHE A 28 -16.48 13.55 -22.18
N ARG A 29 -15.48 12.74 -22.49
CA ARG A 29 -14.51 12.21 -21.53
C ARG A 29 -13.10 12.55 -21.98
N LEU A 30 -12.35 13.27 -21.15
CA LEU A 30 -10.92 13.54 -21.35
C LEU A 30 -10.14 12.52 -20.53
N VAL A 31 -9.29 11.72 -21.18
CA VAL A 31 -8.48 10.66 -20.57
C VAL A 31 -7.01 11.07 -20.64
N ASN A 32 -6.32 10.95 -19.50
CA ASN A 32 -4.89 11.22 -19.32
C ASN A 32 -4.39 12.55 -19.90
N ASN A 33 -5.29 13.52 -20.07
CA ASN A 33 -5.02 14.82 -20.69
C ASN A 33 -4.57 14.77 -22.17
N THR A 34 -4.69 13.62 -22.82
CA THR A 34 -4.20 13.36 -24.19
C THR A 34 -5.31 12.97 -25.16
N GLU A 35 -6.40 12.39 -24.65
CA GLU A 35 -7.47 11.84 -25.48
C GLU A 35 -8.83 12.38 -25.05
N LEU A 36 -9.64 12.82 -26.02
CA LEU A 36 -11.00 13.29 -25.79
C LEU A 36 -11.96 12.41 -26.59
N HIS A 37 -12.94 11.80 -25.92
CA HIS A 37 -13.96 10.94 -26.54
C HIS A 37 -15.36 11.55 -26.41
N ASP A 38 -16.15 11.51 -27.48
CA ASP A 38 -17.58 11.88 -27.46
C ASP A 38 -18.40 10.69 -26.97
N MET A 39 -18.72 10.65 -25.68
CA MET A 39 -19.44 9.56 -25.04
C MET A 39 -20.87 9.34 -25.55
N LYS A 40 -21.44 10.29 -26.30
CA LYS A 40 -22.76 10.09 -26.93
C LYS A 40 -22.67 9.34 -28.25
N ASN A 41 -21.68 9.67 -29.07
CA ASN A 41 -21.51 9.10 -30.41
C ASN A 41 -20.51 7.93 -30.44
N ASP A 42 -19.62 7.87 -29.46
CA ASP A 42 -18.60 6.83 -29.27
C ASP A 42 -18.54 6.41 -27.79
N PRO A 43 -19.56 5.68 -27.28
CA PRO A 43 -19.57 5.17 -25.90
C PRO A 43 -18.41 4.22 -25.58
N GLY A 44 -17.78 3.64 -26.62
CA GLY A 44 -16.67 2.71 -26.50
C GLY A 44 -15.29 3.36 -26.41
N GLU A 45 -15.21 4.69 -26.48
CA GLU A 45 -13.93 5.44 -26.36
C GLU A 45 -12.90 5.03 -27.42
N THR A 46 -13.36 4.74 -28.65
CA THR A 46 -12.52 4.22 -29.74
C THR A 46 -11.89 5.30 -30.62
N THR A 47 -12.46 6.51 -30.64
CA THR A 47 -12.03 7.61 -31.51
C THR A 47 -11.62 8.82 -30.66
N ASN A 48 -10.36 9.26 -30.81
CA ASN A 48 -9.90 10.52 -30.21
C ASN A 48 -10.34 11.71 -31.07
N VAL A 49 -11.10 12.63 -30.49
CA VAL A 49 -11.61 13.85 -31.13
C VAL A 49 -11.02 15.14 -30.55
N ILE A 50 -9.90 15.06 -29.83
CA ILE A 50 -9.30 16.21 -29.13
C ILE A 50 -8.94 17.36 -30.08
N ASP A 51 -8.39 17.07 -31.26
CA ASP A 51 -8.00 18.08 -32.25
C ASP A 51 -9.21 18.78 -32.89
N LYS A 52 -10.38 18.14 -32.86
CA LYS A 52 -11.63 18.70 -33.37
C LYS A 52 -12.36 19.58 -32.34
N HIS A 53 -12.03 19.40 -31.06
CA HIS A 53 -12.66 20.09 -29.93
C HIS A 53 -11.62 20.59 -28.91
N PRO A 54 -10.60 21.36 -29.33
CA PRO A 54 -9.52 21.81 -28.44
C PRO A 54 -10.04 22.70 -27.30
N GLU A 55 -11.11 23.46 -27.53
CA GLU A 55 -11.78 24.30 -26.54
C GLU A 55 -12.45 23.47 -25.42
N VAL A 56 -13.06 22.34 -25.78
CA VAL A 56 -13.67 21.42 -24.82
C VAL A 56 -12.59 20.79 -23.96
N ALA A 57 -11.51 20.31 -24.58
CA ALA A 57 -10.38 19.73 -23.88
C ALA A 57 -9.72 20.73 -22.92
N ALA A 58 -9.53 21.99 -23.35
CA ALA A 58 -8.99 23.05 -22.52
C ALA A 58 -9.88 23.35 -21.30
N GLY A 59 -11.21 23.43 -21.49
CA GLY A 59 -12.15 23.64 -20.39
C GLY A 59 -12.16 22.48 -19.37
N MET A 60 -12.12 21.23 -19.85
CA MET A 60 -12.06 20.05 -18.99
C MET A 60 -10.72 19.96 -18.24
N ARG A 61 -9.61 20.32 -18.89
CA ARG A 61 -8.28 20.43 -18.26
C ARG A 61 -8.27 21.48 -17.17
N ALA A 62 -8.83 22.67 -17.41
CA ALA A 62 -8.91 23.73 -16.40
C ALA A 62 -9.76 23.30 -15.19
N ALA A 63 -10.88 22.62 -15.41
CA ALA A 63 -11.71 22.07 -14.34
C ALA A 63 -10.96 21.02 -13.52
N TYR A 64 -10.20 20.15 -14.18
CA TYR A 64 -9.34 19.16 -13.53
C TYR A 64 -8.23 19.80 -12.70
N ASP A 65 -7.57 20.83 -13.23
CA ASP A 65 -6.50 21.54 -12.55
C ASP A 65 -6.99 22.20 -11.28
N LYS A 66 -8.18 22.82 -11.32
CA LYS A 66 -8.82 23.37 -10.14
C LYS A 66 -9.10 22.27 -9.11
N TRP A 67 -9.77 21.20 -9.52
CA TRP A 67 -10.07 20.06 -8.65
C TRP A 67 -8.79 19.46 -8.03
N TRP A 68 -7.72 19.31 -8.82
CA TRP A 68 -6.43 18.81 -8.37
C TRP A 68 -5.86 19.64 -7.22
N GLN A 69 -5.86 20.97 -7.34
CA GLN A 69 -5.34 21.84 -6.28
C GLN A 69 -6.18 21.76 -5.00
N GLU A 70 -7.49 21.56 -5.11
CA GLU A 70 -8.39 21.41 -3.97
C GLU A 70 -8.13 20.09 -3.21
N VAL A 71 -7.92 18.99 -3.93
CA VAL A 71 -7.76 17.66 -3.31
C VAL A 71 -6.33 17.32 -2.91
N LEU A 72 -5.33 17.89 -3.61
CA LEU A 72 -3.91 17.55 -3.42
C LEU A 72 -3.45 17.59 -1.95
N PRO A 73 -3.79 18.61 -1.12
CA PRO A 73 -3.35 18.65 0.27
C PRO A 73 -3.86 17.47 1.11
N ILE A 74 -4.99 16.87 0.71
CA ILE A 74 -5.63 15.74 1.39
C ILE A 74 -5.07 14.41 0.87
N ILE A 75 -4.97 14.25 -0.44
CA ILE A 75 -4.56 12.98 -1.06
C ILE A 75 -3.04 12.74 -1.03
N SER A 76 -2.24 13.80 -0.84
CA SER A 76 -0.77 13.69 -0.73
C SER A 76 -0.30 13.23 0.65
N ARG A 77 -1.20 13.18 1.64
CA ARG A 77 -0.86 12.79 3.01
C ARG A 77 -1.61 11.53 3.39
N PRO A 78 -0.96 10.57 4.05
CA PRO A 78 -1.63 9.38 4.49
C PRO A 78 -2.54 9.69 5.67
N VAL A 79 -3.69 9.00 5.71
CA VAL A 79 -4.46 8.90 6.95
C VAL A 79 -3.70 7.98 7.88
N ARG A 80 -3.26 8.50 9.03
CA ARG A 80 -2.43 7.75 9.97
C ARG A 80 -3.27 7.01 11.00
N THR A 81 -3.02 5.71 11.13
CA THR A 81 -3.66 4.89 12.17
C THR A 81 -3.05 5.20 13.54
N LYS A 82 -3.90 5.53 14.51
CA LYS A 82 -3.45 5.90 15.86
C LYS A 82 -3.05 4.66 16.68
N LEU A 83 -1.85 4.66 17.25
CA LEU A 83 -1.36 3.61 18.15
C LEU A 83 -1.32 4.09 19.60
N GLY A 84 -1.58 3.19 20.55
CA GLY A 84 -1.48 3.45 22.00
C GLY A 84 -2.51 4.43 22.58
N THR A 85 -3.67 4.56 21.94
CA THR A 85 -4.73 5.40 22.49
C THR A 85 -5.35 4.72 23.73
N ARG A 86 -5.88 5.50 24.67
CA ARG A 86 -6.61 4.93 25.83
C ARG A 86 -7.88 4.17 25.45
N TYR A 87 -8.43 4.45 24.26
CA TYR A 87 -9.68 3.87 23.76
C TYR A 87 -9.46 2.55 22.98
N GLN A 88 -8.27 2.37 22.43
CA GLN A 88 -7.90 1.21 21.63
C GLN A 88 -6.52 0.73 22.06
N LYS A 89 -6.51 -0.19 23.04
CA LYS A 89 -5.29 -0.80 23.56
C LYS A 89 -4.59 -1.67 22.53
N LYS A 90 -5.37 -2.35 21.69
CA LYS A 90 -4.87 -3.22 20.62
C LYS A 90 -5.31 -2.68 19.27
N THR A 91 -4.37 -2.51 18.37
CA THR A 91 -4.61 -2.10 16.98
C THR A 91 -4.23 -3.24 16.05
N ARG A 92 -5.12 -3.56 15.11
CA ARG A 92 -4.82 -4.51 14.05
C ARG A 92 -4.64 -3.75 12.74
N LEU A 93 -3.57 -4.10 12.04
CA LEU A 93 -3.20 -3.53 10.76
C LEU A 93 -3.17 -4.65 9.72
N SER A 94 -3.59 -4.31 8.50
CA SER A 94 -3.62 -5.23 7.35
C SER A 94 -2.85 -4.64 6.17
N CYS A 95 -2.24 -5.48 5.34
CA CYS A 95 -1.60 -5.07 4.08
C CYS A 95 -2.54 -4.35 3.11
N LEU A 96 -3.86 -4.43 3.31
CA LEU A 96 -4.85 -3.64 2.56
C LEU A 96 -4.74 -2.13 2.82
N GLU A 97 -4.09 -1.75 3.92
CA GLU A 97 -3.85 -0.37 4.32
C GLU A 97 -2.41 0.07 3.99
N TRP A 98 -1.63 -0.79 3.32
CA TRP A 98 -0.25 -0.47 2.99
C TRP A 98 -0.16 0.76 2.10
N TRP A 99 0.83 1.57 2.43
CA TRP A 99 1.45 2.55 1.57
C TRP A 99 2.74 1.97 1.00
N PRO A 100 3.32 2.59 -0.04
CA PRO A 100 4.61 2.17 -0.55
C PRO A 100 5.65 2.02 0.57
N THR A 101 6.52 1.02 0.43
CA THR A 101 7.63 0.85 1.36
C THR A 101 8.53 2.09 1.33
N THR A 102 9.02 2.46 2.49
CA THR A 102 9.99 3.54 2.72
C THR A 102 11.36 3.00 3.10
N THR A 103 11.48 1.70 3.41
CA THR A 103 12.77 1.08 3.68
C THR A 103 13.57 0.87 2.40
N GLU A 104 14.84 1.23 2.43
CA GLU A 104 15.82 0.91 1.39
C GLU A 104 16.48 -0.46 1.65
N GLN A 105 16.16 -1.12 2.77
CA GLN A 105 16.74 -2.42 3.13
C GLN A 105 16.28 -3.56 2.22
N VAL A 106 15.22 -3.35 1.44
CA VAL A 106 14.70 -4.34 0.50
C VAL A 106 14.44 -3.68 -0.84
N GLN A 107 14.99 -4.28 -1.89
CA GLN A 107 14.63 -3.92 -3.26
C GLN A 107 13.29 -4.56 -3.62
N ILE A 108 12.31 -3.72 -3.98
CA ILE A 108 11.01 -4.17 -4.49
C ILE A 108 10.84 -3.76 -5.95
N ASP A 109 10.45 -4.72 -6.78
CA ASP A 109 10.15 -4.47 -8.19
C ASP A 109 8.64 -4.22 -8.40
N LYS A 110 7.80 -4.52 -7.39
CA LYS A 110 6.35 -4.51 -7.52
C LYS A 110 5.65 -4.09 -6.23
N TYR A 111 4.87 -3.02 -6.31
CA TYR A 111 3.91 -2.66 -5.26
C TYR A 111 2.76 -3.67 -5.23
N LEU A 112 2.37 -4.15 -4.04
CA LEU A 112 1.15 -4.91 -3.88
C LEU A 112 -0.03 -3.94 -4.04
N GLY A 113 -0.48 -3.70 -5.27
CA GLY A 113 -1.83 -3.20 -5.47
C GLY A 113 -2.76 -4.13 -4.69
N THR A 114 -3.61 -3.60 -3.82
CA THR A 114 -4.40 -4.28 -2.78
C THR A 114 -5.46 -5.26 -3.32
N HIS A 115 -5.07 -6.11 -4.27
CA HIS A 115 -5.94 -7.04 -4.96
C HIS A 115 -6.00 -8.33 -4.16
N GLU A 116 -7.22 -8.70 -3.74
CA GLU A 116 -7.51 -9.95 -3.04
C GLU A 116 -6.90 -11.18 -3.73
N ARG A 117 -6.83 -11.17 -5.07
CA ARG A 117 -6.19 -12.22 -5.86
C ARG A 117 -4.73 -12.46 -5.45
N ASP A 118 -3.95 -11.40 -5.27
CA ASP A 118 -2.52 -11.53 -4.98
C ASP A 118 -2.29 -11.89 -3.51
N ILE A 119 -3.14 -11.40 -2.60
CA ILE A 119 -3.15 -11.84 -1.19
C ILE A 119 -3.47 -13.33 -1.08
N LYS A 120 -4.47 -13.82 -1.83
CA LYS A 120 -4.80 -15.26 -1.88
C LYS A 120 -3.65 -16.11 -2.41
N LYS A 121 -2.95 -15.63 -3.45
CA LYS A 121 -1.76 -16.32 -3.97
C LYS A 121 -0.67 -16.44 -2.92
N ILE A 122 -0.39 -15.37 -2.17
CA ILE A 122 0.57 -15.39 -1.07
C ILE A 122 0.09 -16.37 0.01
N ALA A 123 -1.16 -16.25 0.47
CA ALA A 123 -1.73 -17.14 1.48
C ALA A 123 -1.57 -18.62 1.10
N ASN A 124 -1.97 -18.99 -0.13
CA ASN A 124 -1.86 -20.37 -0.62
C ASN A 124 -0.41 -20.84 -0.67
N TYR A 125 0.53 -19.99 -1.13
CA TYR A 125 1.95 -20.33 -1.12
C TYR A 125 2.45 -20.74 0.27
N PHE A 126 2.02 -20.04 1.32
CA PHE A 126 2.41 -20.34 2.70
C PHE A 126 1.62 -21.51 3.31
N ILE A 127 0.37 -21.73 2.91
CA ILE A 127 -0.47 -22.84 3.39
C ILE A 127 0.01 -24.17 2.78
N GLU A 128 0.38 -24.16 1.50
CA GLU A 128 0.83 -25.33 0.74
C GLU A 128 2.34 -25.62 0.93
N ASP A 129 3.04 -24.82 1.74
CA ASP A 129 4.50 -24.87 1.97
C ASP A 129 5.36 -24.79 0.69
N GLY A 130 4.93 -23.94 -0.24
CA GLY A 130 5.57 -23.75 -1.53
C GLY A 130 4.74 -24.31 -2.68
N GLY A 131 4.62 -23.49 -3.72
CA GLY A 131 3.92 -23.84 -4.96
C GLY A 131 4.46 -23.03 -6.13
N PRO A 132 4.18 -23.41 -7.38
CA PRO A 132 4.63 -22.70 -8.56
C PRO A 132 3.83 -21.40 -8.70
N VAL A 133 4.21 -20.37 -7.94
CA VAL A 133 3.55 -19.08 -7.98
C VAL A 133 4.60 -18.00 -8.14
N GLU A 134 4.46 -17.23 -9.22
CA GLU A 134 5.15 -15.96 -9.38
C GLU A 134 4.56 -14.95 -8.40
N ILE A 135 4.99 -15.02 -7.14
CA ILE A 135 4.78 -13.98 -6.13
C ILE A 135 6.04 -13.12 -6.05
N GLY A 136 5.87 -11.81 -6.26
CA GLY A 136 6.94 -10.86 -6.05
C GLY A 136 7.21 -10.66 -4.55
N PRO A 137 8.38 -10.13 -4.16
CA PRO A 137 8.52 -9.57 -2.83
C PRO A 137 7.51 -8.41 -2.72
N TYR A 138 6.51 -8.59 -1.87
CA TYR A 138 5.50 -7.58 -1.59
C TYR A 138 5.79 -6.96 -0.24
N MET A 139 6.00 -5.64 -0.24
CA MET A 139 6.22 -4.86 0.97
C MET A 139 5.41 -3.58 0.94
N GLY A 140 5.14 -3.06 2.13
CA GLY A 140 4.50 -1.79 2.32
C GLY A 140 4.66 -1.32 3.76
N SER A 141 4.33 -0.06 3.95
CA SER A 141 4.35 0.62 5.23
C SER A 141 2.93 0.89 5.72
N TRP A 142 2.74 0.95 7.03
CA TRP A 142 1.56 1.55 7.64
C TRP A 142 1.92 2.94 8.13
N PRO A 143 1.29 3.99 7.59
CA PRO A 143 1.36 5.30 8.19
C PRO A 143 0.64 5.26 9.54
N VAL A 144 1.40 5.46 10.60
CA VAL A 144 0.91 5.43 11.98
C VAL A 144 1.15 6.76 12.67
N ASP A 145 0.35 7.03 13.70
CA ASP A 145 0.55 8.12 14.66
C ASP A 145 0.58 7.53 16.07
N VAL A 146 1.78 7.41 16.62
CA VAL A 146 2.00 6.88 17.96
C VAL A 146 1.59 7.94 18.97
N THR A 147 0.44 7.75 19.60
CA THR A 147 -0.15 8.79 20.47
C THR A 147 0.54 8.89 21.84
N ARG A 148 1.27 7.85 22.24
CA ARG A 148 2.01 7.76 23.51
C ARG A 148 3.33 7.03 23.30
N ALA A 149 4.46 7.64 23.66
CA ALA A 149 5.74 6.94 23.62
C ALA A 149 5.80 5.80 24.65
N GLY A 150 6.58 4.76 24.38
CA GLY A 150 6.89 3.70 25.32
C GLY A 150 6.98 2.33 24.66
N LYS A 151 6.91 1.30 25.50
CA LYS A 151 7.06 -0.09 25.09
C LYS A 151 5.77 -0.64 24.50
N TYR A 152 5.87 -1.18 23.29
CA TYR A 152 4.81 -1.85 22.55
C TYR A 152 5.21 -3.28 22.25
N LYS A 153 4.21 -4.15 22.22
CA LYS A 153 4.35 -5.51 21.74
C LYS A 153 3.71 -5.60 20.36
N ILE A 154 4.49 -6.01 19.38
CA ILE A 154 4.09 -6.07 17.98
C ILE A 154 4.19 -7.51 17.50
N THR A 155 3.09 -8.06 16.98
CA THR A 155 3.04 -9.42 16.42
C THR A 155 2.79 -9.39 14.92
N LEU A 156 3.71 -9.97 14.15
CA LEU A 156 3.73 -10.03 12.69
C LEU A 156 3.17 -11.39 12.21
N ARG A 157 2.38 -11.40 11.13
CA ARG A 157 1.77 -12.61 10.54
C ARG A 157 1.60 -12.51 9.02
N ILE A 158 1.51 -13.66 8.36
CA ILE A 158 1.06 -13.78 6.95
C ILE A 158 -0.46 -13.93 6.85
N LEU A 159 -1.08 -14.72 7.73
CA LEU A 159 -2.52 -14.86 7.80
C LEU A 159 -3.09 -14.05 8.97
N PRO A 160 -4.36 -13.59 8.89
CA PRO A 160 -5.01 -12.99 10.04
C PRO A 160 -5.08 -13.99 11.20
N LYS A 161 -5.13 -13.49 12.44
CA LYS A 161 -5.17 -14.34 13.65
C LYS A 161 -6.34 -15.33 13.64
N GLU A 162 -7.43 -14.97 12.98
CA GLU A 162 -8.68 -15.74 12.90
C GLU A 162 -8.67 -16.85 11.84
N ALA A 163 -7.64 -16.91 10.98
CA ALA A 163 -7.54 -17.96 9.96
C ALA A 163 -7.51 -19.36 10.60
N LYS A 164 -8.17 -20.32 9.97
CA LYS A 164 -8.18 -21.73 10.43
C LYS A 164 -6.93 -22.46 9.98
N GLU A 165 -6.43 -22.06 8.83
CA GLU A 165 -5.24 -22.55 8.18
C GLU A 165 -4.01 -22.14 8.99
N LYS A 166 -2.99 -23.01 8.98
CA LYS A 166 -1.73 -22.75 9.67
C LYS A 166 -0.66 -22.49 8.64
N VAL A 167 0.13 -21.45 8.89
CA VAL A 167 1.35 -21.15 8.16
C VAL A 167 2.53 -21.43 9.06
N VAL A 168 3.59 -21.97 8.50
CA VAL A 168 4.91 -22.06 9.13
C VAL A 168 5.85 -21.13 8.38
N LEU A 169 6.47 -20.20 9.11
CA LEU A 169 7.48 -19.31 8.56
C LEU A 169 8.78 -20.09 8.36
N ARG A 170 9.46 -19.81 7.24
CA ARG A 170 10.79 -20.35 6.94
C ARG A 170 11.85 -19.69 7.83
N ARG A 171 13.02 -20.31 7.95
CA ARG A 171 14.16 -19.73 8.66
C ARG A 171 14.55 -18.38 8.05
N GLY A 172 14.70 -17.38 8.91
CA GLY A 172 15.06 -16.02 8.56
C GLY A 172 14.95 -15.14 9.79
N ASP A 173 14.73 -13.84 9.58
CA ASP A 173 14.55 -12.84 10.62
C ASP A 173 13.24 -12.10 10.40
N ALA A 174 12.56 -11.78 11.50
CA ALA A 174 11.45 -10.83 11.51
C ALA A 174 12.01 -9.44 11.82
N HIS A 175 11.54 -8.43 11.09
CA HIS A 175 12.03 -7.06 11.21
C HIS A 175 10.88 -6.09 11.50
N ILE A 176 11.17 -5.06 12.28
CA ILE A 176 10.30 -3.90 12.53
C ILE A 176 11.12 -2.63 12.35
N ILE A 177 10.64 -1.72 11.51
CA ILE A 177 11.07 -0.32 11.47
C ILE A 177 9.89 0.57 11.84
N CYS A 178 10.10 1.54 12.73
CA CYS A 178 9.11 2.57 13.03
C CYS A 178 9.79 3.83 13.58
N GLY A 179 9.92 4.86 12.74
CA GLY A 179 10.68 6.06 13.07
C GLY A 179 12.16 5.72 13.33
N ARG A 180 12.66 5.99 14.53
CA ARG A 180 14.03 5.61 14.94
C ARG A 180 14.18 4.16 15.38
N THR A 181 13.07 3.46 15.55
CA THR A 181 13.08 2.05 15.92
C THR A 181 13.50 1.22 14.72
N ASN A 182 14.54 0.40 14.89
CA ASN A 182 14.93 -0.62 13.93
C ASN A 182 15.31 -1.88 14.73
N ALA A 183 14.43 -2.88 14.70
CA ALA A 183 14.55 -4.09 15.49
C ALA A 183 14.43 -5.32 14.58
N SER A 184 15.20 -6.36 14.89
CA SER A 184 15.07 -7.66 14.24
C SER A 184 15.21 -8.80 15.24
N LYS A 185 14.66 -9.96 14.88
CA LYS A 185 14.79 -11.18 15.67
C LYS A 185 14.74 -12.41 14.76
N PRO A 186 15.58 -13.43 15.02
CA PRO A 186 15.49 -14.71 14.33
C PRO A 186 14.10 -15.32 14.46
N ILE A 187 13.56 -15.82 13.35
CA ILE A 187 12.30 -16.56 13.31
C ILE A 187 12.53 -17.93 13.96
N PRO A 188 11.86 -18.24 15.08
CA PRO A 188 11.96 -19.58 15.69
C PRO A 188 11.42 -20.66 14.76
N GLU A 189 11.87 -21.90 14.93
CA GLU A 189 11.36 -23.03 14.15
C GLU A 189 9.87 -23.28 14.41
N ASN A 190 9.14 -23.69 13.37
CA ASN A 190 7.75 -24.14 13.45
C ASN A 190 6.75 -23.08 13.99
N VAL A 191 6.99 -21.79 13.75
CA VAL A 191 6.06 -20.71 14.15
C VAL A 191 5.34 -20.10 12.94
N GLY A 192 4.08 -19.68 13.13
CA GLY A 192 3.30 -18.92 12.14
C GLY A 192 3.27 -17.41 12.37
N SER A 193 3.93 -16.93 13.43
CA SER A 193 3.98 -15.52 13.81
C SER A 193 5.20 -15.23 14.66
N VAL A 194 5.73 -14.00 14.56
CA VAL A 194 6.81 -13.54 15.45
C VAL A 194 6.32 -12.32 16.23
N THR A 195 6.63 -12.30 17.52
CA THR A 195 6.31 -11.18 18.41
C THR A 195 7.59 -10.56 18.97
N MET A 196 7.65 -9.23 18.93
CA MET A 196 8.76 -8.45 19.45
C MET A 196 8.23 -7.33 20.34
N GLU A 197 8.99 -7.00 21.38
CA GLU A 197 8.75 -5.82 22.19
C GLU A 197 9.72 -4.73 21.74
N VAL A 198 9.19 -3.55 21.41
CA VAL A 198 9.96 -2.43 20.89
C VAL A 198 9.53 -1.14 21.59
N GLU A 199 10.46 -0.19 21.74
CA GLU A 199 10.14 1.16 22.21
C GLU A 199 9.75 2.01 21.00
N LEU A 200 8.58 2.66 21.05
CA LEU A 200 8.14 3.59 20.01
C LEU A 200 8.17 5.03 20.53
N GLU A 201 8.67 5.94 19.70
CA GLU A 201 8.58 7.38 19.96
C GLU A 201 7.17 7.90 19.64
N LYS A 202 6.73 8.94 20.36
CA LYS A 202 5.44 9.59 20.10
C LYS A 202 5.53 10.39 18.79
N GLY A 203 4.50 10.27 17.95
CA GLY A 203 4.32 11.07 16.74
C GLY A 203 4.07 10.25 15.48
N PRO A 204 4.03 10.92 14.32
CA PRO A 204 3.85 10.27 13.04
C PRO A 204 5.08 9.45 12.65
N ALA A 205 4.87 8.23 12.16
CA ALA A 205 5.91 7.35 11.65
C ALA A 205 5.37 6.40 10.58
N GLU A 206 6.26 5.82 9.78
CA GLU A 206 5.96 4.68 8.91
C GLU A 206 6.36 3.41 9.66
N LEU A 207 5.39 2.55 9.96
CA LEU A 207 5.63 1.23 10.53
C LEU A 207 5.82 0.24 9.39
N GLU A 208 6.96 -0.43 9.34
CA GLU A 208 7.25 -1.48 8.37
C GLU A 208 7.64 -2.77 9.06
N CYS A 209 7.03 -3.86 8.62
CA CYS A 209 7.20 -5.17 9.22
C CYS A 209 7.38 -6.20 8.11
N TRP A 210 8.43 -7.00 8.15
CA TRP A 210 8.67 -8.04 7.15
C TRP A 210 9.43 -9.23 7.72
N PHE A 211 9.46 -10.29 6.93
CA PHE A 211 10.21 -11.52 7.19
C PHE A 211 11.23 -11.71 6.07
N SER A 212 12.50 -11.93 6.42
CA SER A 212 13.53 -12.29 5.44
C SER A 212 13.43 -13.75 5.02
N ASN A 213 13.95 -14.08 3.84
CA ASN A 213 14.13 -15.46 3.36
C ASN A 213 12.83 -16.31 3.32
N GLN A 214 11.69 -15.71 2.97
CA GLN A 214 10.41 -16.43 2.94
C GLN A 214 9.98 -16.88 1.55
N LEU A 215 10.51 -16.24 0.51
CA LEU A 215 10.20 -16.50 -0.90
C LEU A 215 11.38 -17.17 -1.61
N PRO A 216 11.19 -17.70 -2.84
CA PRO A 216 12.29 -18.21 -3.66
C PRO A 216 13.45 -17.21 -3.78
N ASP A 217 14.66 -17.72 -3.97
CA ASP A 217 15.90 -16.94 -4.01
C ASP A 217 16.17 -16.12 -2.74
N ASN A 218 15.69 -16.60 -1.59
CA ASN A 218 15.81 -15.92 -0.29
C ASN A 218 15.16 -14.52 -0.25
N LYS A 219 14.19 -14.25 -1.12
CA LYS A 219 13.50 -12.96 -1.13
C LYS A 219 12.65 -12.76 0.14
N PRO A 220 12.56 -11.53 0.66
CA PRO A 220 11.72 -11.22 1.81
C PRO A 220 10.24 -11.07 1.42
N ILE A 221 9.37 -11.04 2.42
CA ILE A 221 7.98 -10.63 2.26
C ILE A 221 7.52 -9.78 3.45
N GLY A 222 6.73 -8.75 3.19
CA GLY A 222 6.06 -7.97 4.23
C GLY A 222 5.11 -8.85 5.05
N ALA A 223 5.02 -8.57 6.35
CA ALA A 223 4.01 -9.17 7.20
C ALA A 223 2.63 -8.66 6.76
N LEU A 224 1.74 -9.53 6.27
CA LEU A 224 0.45 -9.08 5.75
C LEU A 224 -0.50 -8.59 6.85
N TYR A 225 -0.29 -9.01 8.10
CA TYR A 225 -1.08 -8.59 9.25
C TYR A 225 -0.18 -8.31 10.44
N VAL A 226 -0.47 -7.22 11.16
CA VAL A 226 0.26 -6.83 12.37
C VAL A 226 -0.75 -6.49 13.48
N ASP A 227 -0.53 -7.05 14.66
CA ASP A 227 -1.18 -6.60 15.88
C ASP A 227 -0.19 -5.74 16.69
N VAL A 228 -0.61 -4.56 17.15
CA VAL A 228 0.15 -3.67 18.04
C VAL A 228 -0.61 -3.50 19.34
N GLU A 229 0.03 -3.76 20.48
CA GLU A 229 -0.54 -3.70 21.83
C GLU A 229 0.41 -3.06 22.87
#